data_AF-A0A349GQF6-F1
#
_entry.id   AF-A0A349GQF6-F1
#
_cell.length_a   1.000
_cell.length_b   1.000
_cell.length_c   1.000
_cell.angle_alpha   90.00
_cell.angle_beta   90.00
_cell.angle_gamma   90.00
#
_symmetry.space_group_name_H-M   'P 1'
#
loop_
_entity.id
_entity.type
_entity.pdbx_description
1 polymer ?
#
loop_
_entity_poly.entity_id
_entity_poly.type
_entity_poly.pdbx_seq_one_letter_code
_entity_poly.pdbx_strand_id
1 'polypeptide(L)' 'KILSKGTACKRLYEKFKPDISICAGDSSFDIPMLEYADIAIYPSELAGKIHSDKRKIINDNSCNFAEFICANVRNICGEL' A
#
# COMPACT_ATOMS: atom_id res chain seq x y z
N LYS A 1 -10.25 14.35 -15.75
CA LYS A 1 -9.67 13.09 -15.21
C LYS A 1 -8.61 13.49 -14.20
N ILE A 2 -8.74 13.12 -12.93
CA ILE A 2 -7.77 13.52 -11.88
C ILE A 2 -6.51 12.66 -12.02
N LEU A 3 -5.34 13.29 -12.08
CA LEU A 3 -4.05 12.61 -12.12
C LEU A 3 -3.58 12.36 -10.69
N SER A 4 -3.56 11.10 -10.25
CA SER A 4 -3.04 10.68 -8.95
C SER A 4 -2.42 9.28 -9.03
N LYS A 5 -1.61 8.91 -8.04
CA LYS A 5 -1.09 7.53 -7.92
C LYS A 5 -2.25 6.52 -7.80
N GLY A 6 -3.33 6.87 -7.12
CA GLY A 6 -4.54 6.05 -7.04
C GLY A 6 -5.23 5.82 -8.40
N THR A 7 -5.38 6.86 -9.23
CA THR A 7 -5.96 6.67 -10.58
C THR A 7 -5.05 5.90 -11.51
N ALA A 8 -3.72 5.95 -11.32
CA ALA A 8 -2.78 5.07 -12.00
C ALA A 8 -2.91 3.61 -11.53
N CYS A 9 -2.99 3.37 -10.22
CA CYS A 9 -3.15 2.04 -9.64
C CYS A 9 -4.44 1.37 -10.13
N LYS A 10 -5.57 2.09 -10.13
CA LYS A 10 -6.84 1.61 -10.68
C LYS A 10 -6.73 1.15 -12.13
N ARG A 11 -6.06 1.93 -12.99
CA ARG A 11 -5.85 1.56 -14.39
C ARG A 11 -5.00 0.30 -14.54
N LEU A 12 -3.99 0.12 -13.69
CA LEU A 12 -3.15 -1.08 -13.71
C LEU A 12 -3.93 -2.31 -13.24
N TYR A 13 -4.73 -2.16 -12.19
CA TYR A 13 -5.61 -3.21 -11.69
C TYR A 13 -6.61 -3.66 -12.76
N GLU A 14 -7.31 -2.74 -13.40
CA GLU A 14 -8.26 -3.04 -14.48
C GLU A 14 -7.59 -3.75 -15.68
N LYS A 15 -6.33 -3.39 -15.97
CA LYS A 15 -5.56 -3.95 -17.08
C LYS A 15 -5.06 -5.36 -16.80
N PHE A 16 -4.43 -5.57 -15.65
CA PHE A 16 -3.76 -6.83 -15.32
C PHE A 16 -4.64 -7.81 -14.56
N LYS A 17 -5.73 -7.31 -13.94
CA LYS A 17 -6.68 -8.09 -13.13
C LYS A 17 -5.96 -9.01 -12.12
N PRO A 18 -5.07 -8.47 -11.28
CA PRO A 18 -4.38 -9.28 -10.28
C PRO A 18 -5.37 -9.81 -9.24
N ASP A 19 -5.08 -10.96 -8.64
CA ASP A 19 -5.85 -11.50 -7.52
C ASP A 19 -5.72 -10.64 -6.25
N ILE A 20 -4.55 -10.01 -6.09
CA ILE A 20 -4.24 -9.14 -4.96
C ILE A 20 -3.37 -7.96 -5.38
N SER A 21 -3.61 -6.81 -4.77
CA SER A 21 -2.76 -5.62 -4.89
C SER A 21 -2.11 -5.24 -3.57
N ILE A 22 -0.78 -5.12 -3.59
CA ILE A 22 0.02 -4.61 -2.46
C ILE A 22 0.64 -3.28 -2.88
N CYS A 23 0.40 -2.23 -2.10
CA CYS A 23 1.03 -0.93 -2.33
C CYS A 23 1.79 -0.48 -1.09
N ALA A 24 2.96 0.12 -1.31
CA ALA A 24 3.77 0.70 -0.25
C ALA A 24 4.05 2.18 -0.56
N GLY A 25 4.02 3.02 0.47
CA GLY A 25 4.26 4.46 0.34
C GLY A 25 4.41 5.14 1.69
N ASP A 26 5.25 6.17 1.73
CA ASP A 26 5.67 6.90 2.93
C ASP A 26 5.22 8.38 2.92
N SER A 27 4.67 8.85 1.80
CA SER A 27 4.26 10.24 1.63
C SER A 27 2.74 10.42 1.54
N SER A 28 2.27 11.63 1.79
CA SER A 28 0.85 11.98 1.57
C SER A 28 0.41 11.81 0.10
N PHE A 29 1.33 11.90 -0.86
CA PHE A 29 1.04 11.65 -2.27
C PHE A 29 0.67 10.19 -2.56
N ASP A 30 1.05 9.26 -1.67
CA ASP A 30 0.75 7.83 -1.80
C ASP A 30 -0.62 7.46 -1.24
N ILE A 31 -1.24 8.30 -0.41
CA ILE A 31 -2.54 8.01 0.23
C ILE A 31 -3.58 7.50 -0.79
N PRO A 32 -3.81 8.14 -1.96
CA PRO A 32 -4.80 7.64 -2.90
C PRO A 32 -4.49 6.25 -3.48
N MET A 33 -3.23 5.84 -3.53
CA MET A 33 -2.81 4.49 -3.95
C MET A 33 -2.94 3.50 -2.80
N LEU A 34 -2.55 3.90 -1.59
CA LEU A 34 -2.66 3.09 -0.38
C LEU A 34 -4.12 2.79 -0.02
N GLU A 35 -5.04 3.75 -0.18
CA GLU A 35 -6.46 3.51 0.04
C GLU A 35 -7.09 2.56 -0.98
N TYR A 36 -6.51 2.50 -2.18
CA TYR A 36 -7.00 1.64 -3.26
C TYR A 36 -6.55 0.18 -3.10
N ALA A 37 -5.33 -0.06 -2.65
CA ALA A 37 -4.72 -1.39 -2.58
C ALA A 37 -5.40 -2.32 -1.57
N ASP A 38 -5.42 -3.62 -1.85
CA ASP A 38 -5.96 -4.66 -0.95
C ASP A 38 -5.15 -4.78 0.34
N ILE A 39 -3.82 -4.57 0.21
CA ILE A 39 -2.89 -4.45 1.32
C ILE A 39 -2.09 -3.17 1.16
N ALA A 40 -2.16 -2.30 2.16
CA ALA A 40 -1.42 -1.06 2.23
C ALA A 40 -0.29 -1.15 3.26
N ILE A 41 0.94 -0.81 2.85
CA ILE A 41 2.12 -0.77 3.71
C ILE A 41 2.62 0.68 3.81
N TYR A 42 2.67 1.23 5.02
CA TYR A 42 3.03 2.63 5.23
C TYR A 42 3.55 2.88 6.64
N PRO A 43 4.28 3.98 6.88
CA PRO A 43 4.80 4.29 8.21
C PRO A 43 3.71 4.94 9.09
N SER A 44 3.87 4.82 10.41
CA SER A 44 2.87 5.19 11.42
C SER A 44 2.35 6.64 11.31
N GLU A 45 3.14 7.53 10.73
CA GLU A 45 2.84 8.93 10.41
C GLU A 45 1.66 9.11 9.45
N LEU A 46 1.33 8.07 8.66
CA LEU A 46 0.21 8.06 7.74
C LEU A 46 -1.05 7.38 8.29
N ALA A 47 -0.98 6.71 9.46
CA ALA A 47 -2.09 5.90 9.98
C ALA A 47 -3.40 6.66 10.16
N GLY A 48 -3.34 7.93 10.58
CA GLY A 48 -4.51 8.80 10.76
C GLY A 48 -5.07 9.42 9.47
N LYS A 49 -4.40 9.22 8.33
CA LYS A 49 -4.76 9.84 7.04
C LYS A 49 -5.35 8.84 6.03
N ILE A 50 -5.37 7.55 6.38
CA ILE A 50 -5.81 6.46 5.49
C ILE A 50 -7.11 5.88 6.02
N HIS A 51 -8.20 6.14 5.30
CA HIS A 51 -9.56 5.83 5.75
C HIS A 51 -10.12 4.51 5.23
N SER A 52 -9.33 3.75 4.45
CA SER A 52 -9.74 2.46 3.89
C SER A 52 -9.92 1.37 4.96
N ASP A 53 -10.94 0.51 4.84
CA ASP A 53 -11.16 -0.65 5.71
C ASP A 53 -10.33 -1.89 5.31
N LYS A 54 -9.49 -1.76 4.28
CA LYS A 54 -8.62 -2.82 3.78
C LYS A 54 -7.46 -3.15 4.71
N ARG A 55 -6.72 -4.24 4.44
CA ARG A 55 -5.59 -4.68 5.29
C ARG A 55 -4.50 -3.62 5.29
N LYS A 56 -4.04 -3.25 6.49
CA LYS A 56 -3.02 -2.23 6.73
C LYS A 56 -1.86 -2.84 7.49
N ILE A 57 -0.63 -2.59 7.04
CA ILE A 57 0.60 -2.99 7.73
C ILE A 57 1.41 -1.71 7.98
N ILE A 58 1.59 -1.40 9.26
CA ILE A 58 2.12 -0.11 9.69
C ILE A 58 3.54 -0.31 10.20
N ASN A 59 4.49 0.41 9.62
CA ASN A 59 5.85 0.50 10.15
C ASN A 59 5.86 1.52 11.30
N ASP A 60 6.24 1.07 12.48
CA ASP A 60 6.37 1.88 13.70
C ASP A 60 7.76 2.54 13.83
N ASN A 61 8.51 2.65 12.72
CA ASN A 61 9.90 3.08 12.64
C ASN A 61 10.90 2.18 13.40
N SER A 62 10.53 0.94 13.73
CA SER A 62 11.45 -0.04 14.33
C SER A 62 12.59 -0.48 13.40
N CYS A 63 12.42 -0.34 12.09
CA CYS A 63 13.45 -0.61 11.08
C CYS A 63 13.29 0.30 9.86
N ASN A 64 14.26 0.23 8.95
CA ASN A 64 14.19 0.97 7.69
C ASN A 64 12.94 0.57 6.89
N PHE A 65 12.24 1.55 6.33
CA PHE A 65 10.98 1.30 5.62
C PHE A 65 11.12 0.36 4.41
N ALA A 66 12.22 0.41 3.67
CA ALA A 66 12.45 -0.50 2.55
C ALA A 66 12.63 -1.94 3.02
N GLU A 67 13.39 -2.15 4.09
CA GLU A 67 13.57 -3.48 4.70
C GLU A 67 12.24 -4.02 5.24
N PHE A 68 11.46 -3.15 5.89
CA PHE A 68 10.12 -3.47 6.37
C PHE A 68 9.20 -3.94 5.24
N ILE A 69 9.19 -3.26 4.09
CA ILE A 69 8.42 -3.67 2.92
C ILE A 69 8.85 -5.06 2.46
N CYS A 70 10.16 -5.27 2.25
CA CYS A 70 10.67 -6.56 1.77
C CYS A 70 10.31 -7.72 2.69
N ALA A 71 10.42 -7.54 4.01
CA ALA A 71 10.05 -8.55 4.99
C ALA A 71 8.54 -8.87 4.94
N ASN A 72 7.69 -7.84 4.87
CA ASN A 72 6.24 -8.03 4.88
C ASN A 72 5.69 -8.61 3.56
N VAL A 73 6.19 -8.16 2.41
CA VAL A 73 5.79 -8.72 1.12
C VAL A 73 6.12 -10.21 1.05
N ARG A 74 7.31 -10.61 1.54
CA ARG A 74 7.69 -12.02 1.62
C ARG A 74 6.73 -12.83 2.47
N ASN A 75 6.32 -12.31 3.63
CA ASN A 75 5.40 -12.99 4.53
C ASN A 75 4.01 -13.13 3.89
N ILE A 76 3.48 -12.06 3.31
CA ILE A 76 2.17 -12.08 2.62
C ILE A 76 2.18 -13.12 1.50
N CYS A 77 3.21 -13.14 0.66
CA CYS A 77 3.28 -14.12 -0.43
C CYS A 77 3.44 -15.56 0.04
N GLY A 78 3.86 -15.80 1.29
CA GLY A 78 3.86 -17.14 1.89
C GLY A 78 2.53 -17.53 2.54
N GLU A 79 1.63 -16.56 2.78
CA GLU A 79 0.27 -16.77 3.31
C GLU A 79 -0.77 -17.06 2.19
N LEU A 80 -0.45 -16.68 0.95
CA LEU A 80 -1.26 -16.87 -0.26
C LEU A 80 -1.03 -18.24 -0.89
#